data_AF-A0A3Q0T2I1-F1
#
_entry.id   AF-A0A3Q0T2I1-F1
#
_cell.length_a   1.000
_cell.length_b   1.000
_cell.length_c   1.000
_cell.angle_alpha   90.00
_cell.angle_beta   90.00
_cell.angle_gamma   90.00
#
_symmetry.space_group_name_H-M   'P 1'
#
loop_
_entity.id
_entity.type
_entity.pdbx_description
1 polymer ?
#
loop_
_entity_poly.entity_id
_entity_poly.type
_entity_poly.pdbx_seq_one_letter_code
_entity_poly.pdbx_strand_id
1 'polypeptide(L)'
;EKNGEAIVATYFFLMSILVVIAMSSIALAAEDPVYTNAPRNNVLKYLDYAFTGVFTFEMVIKMVDLGLLLHPGSYFRDLWNILDFIVVSGALVAFAFSGTKGKDISTIKSLRVLRVLRPLKTIKRLPKLKAVFDCVVNSLKNVLNILIVYILFMFIFAVIAVQLFKGKFFYCTDESKGLEKDCKGQFLDYDKNEVAAMPREWKKYEFHYDNVLWAFLTLFTVSTGEGWPTVLKHSVDATFEDQGPSPGYRIEMSIFYVVYFVVFPFFFVNIFVALIIITFQEQGDKALSECSLEKNERACIDFAINAKPLTRYMPENTQSFQYRMWKFVVSAPFEYSIMIMIALNTVVLMMKFYGAPDFYEAMLKNLNIVFTTLFSLECILKIIAFGPLSYLKDAWNVFDFVTVLGSITDILVTEINAGDLYKVYPPNDPEKDKQKRMDGF
;
A
#
# COMPACT_ATOMS: atom_id res chain seq x y z
N GLU A 1 -19.50 -10.49 -46.66
CA GLU A 1 -18.17 -9.87 -46.52
C GLU A 1 -17.60 -10.13 -45.14
N LYS A 2 -16.73 -11.12 -45.03
CA LYS A 2 -15.90 -11.41 -43.85
C LYS A 2 -14.49 -11.56 -44.41
N ASN A 3 -13.70 -10.49 -44.46
CA ASN A 3 -12.26 -10.51 -44.78
C ASN A 3 -11.64 -9.13 -44.51
N GLY A 4 -11.80 -8.68 -43.27
CA GLY A 4 -11.16 -7.48 -42.75
C GLY A 4 -11.11 -7.62 -41.25
N GLU A 5 -10.34 -8.57 -40.73
CA GLU A 5 -9.92 -8.47 -39.33
C GLU A 5 -9.13 -7.16 -39.25
N ALA A 6 -9.76 -6.13 -38.68
CA ALA A 6 -9.14 -4.84 -38.47
C ALA A 6 -7.76 -5.08 -37.83
N ILE A 7 -6.71 -4.48 -38.39
CA ILE A 7 -5.32 -4.60 -37.91
C ILE A 7 -5.23 -4.30 -36.40
N VAL A 8 -6.17 -3.50 -35.89
CA VAL A 8 -6.35 -3.11 -34.49
C VAL A 8 -6.77 -4.29 -33.58
N ALA A 9 -7.42 -5.32 -34.13
CA ALA A 9 -7.92 -6.49 -33.40
C ALA A 9 -6.90 -7.63 -33.29
N THR A 10 -5.77 -7.57 -34.00
CA THR A 10 -4.75 -8.63 -33.95
C THR A 10 -4.09 -8.69 -32.58
N TYR A 11 -3.98 -9.90 -32.00
CA TYR A 11 -3.35 -10.13 -30.69
C TYR A 11 -1.94 -9.51 -30.60
N PHE A 12 -1.17 -9.60 -31.67
CA PHE A 12 0.18 -9.02 -31.75
C PHE A 12 0.18 -7.49 -31.60
N PHE A 13 -0.77 -6.79 -32.24
CA PHE A 13 -0.93 -5.34 -32.12
C PHE A 13 -1.40 -4.95 -30.71
N LEU A 14 -2.27 -5.76 -30.10
CA LEU A 14 -2.72 -5.54 -28.73
C LEU A 14 -1.58 -5.68 -27.72
N MET A 15 -0.79 -6.76 -27.82
CA MET A 15 0.33 -7.03 -26.92
C MET A 15 1.48 -6.02 -27.11
N SER A 16 1.81 -5.65 -28.34
CA SER A 16 2.89 -4.69 -28.61
C SER A 16 2.62 -3.32 -27.98
N ILE A 17 1.40 -2.80 -28.12
CA ILE A 17 1.04 -1.52 -27.51
C ILE A 17 0.97 -1.62 -25.98
N LEU A 18 0.55 -2.76 -25.41
CA LEU A 18 0.60 -2.96 -23.95
C LEU A 18 2.04 -2.91 -23.42
N VAL A 19 2.99 -3.52 -24.14
CA VAL A 19 4.43 -3.43 -23.81
C VAL A 19 4.92 -1.98 -23.92
N VAL A 20 4.51 -1.24 -24.95
CA VAL A 20 4.85 0.19 -25.09
C VAL A 20 4.26 1.03 -23.96
N ILE A 21 3.03 0.77 -23.51
CA ILE A 21 2.44 1.43 -22.34
C ILE A 21 3.25 1.12 -21.08
N ALA A 22 3.63 -0.15 -20.87
CA ALA A 22 4.43 -0.54 -19.71
C ALA A 22 5.81 0.15 -19.73
N MET A 23 6.53 0.12 -20.84
CA MET A 23 7.81 0.80 -21.00
C MET A 23 7.70 2.32 -20.82
N SER A 24 6.63 2.94 -21.36
CA SER A 24 6.36 4.37 -21.16
C SER A 24 6.08 4.70 -19.69
N SER A 25 5.46 3.79 -18.94
CA SER A 25 5.15 4.00 -17.52
C SER A 25 6.41 3.86 -16.66
N ILE A 26 7.26 2.89 -16.98
CA ILE A 26 8.58 2.71 -16.34
C ILE A 26 9.47 3.93 -16.61
N ALA A 27 9.49 4.44 -17.84
CA ALA A 27 10.24 5.63 -18.19
C ALA A 27 9.78 6.87 -17.41
N LEU A 28 8.47 7.03 -17.18
CA LEU A 28 7.93 8.11 -16.35
C LEU A 28 8.35 7.97 -14.89
N ALA A 29 8.34 6.74 -14.35
CA ALA A 29 8.77 6.46 -12.97
C ALA A 29 10.29 6.66 -12.76
N ALA A 30 11.10 6.50 -13.81
CA ALA A 30 12.55 6.65 -13.77
C ALA A 30 13.03 8.11 -13.90
N GLU A 31 12.13 9.07 -14.15
CA GLU A 31 12.48 10.48 -14.33
C GLU A 31 12.95 11.11 -13.01
N ASP A 32 14.06 11.86 -13.05
CA ASP A 32 14.51 12.64 -11.90
C ASP A 32 13.68 13.93 -11.77
N PRO A 33 12.91 14.13 -10.68
CA PRO A 33 12.16 15.36 -10.50
C PRO A 33 13.03 16.57 -10.11
N VAL A 34 14.23 16.34 -9.56
CA VAL A 34 15.10 17.41 -9.03
C VAL A 34 16.11 17.83 -10.10
N TYR A 35 16.81 16.88 -10.70
CA TYR A 35 17.88 17.16 -11.66
C TYR A 35 17.40 17.05 -13.12
N THR A 36 16.73 18.09 -13.58
CA THR A 36 16.14 18.14 -14.95
C THR A 36 17.13 17.87 -16.09
N ASN A 37 18.41 18.26 -15.94
CA ASN A 37 19.45 18.11 -16.97
C ASN A 37 20.30 16.84 -16.82
N ALA A 38 19.94 15.91 -15.93
CA ALA A 38 20.68 14.66 -15.76
C ALA A 38 20.78 13.86 -17.09
N PRO A 39 21.90 13.16 -17.36
CA PRO A 39 22.05 12.37 -18.58
C PRO A 39 20.94 11.32 -18.74
N ARG A 40 20.45 10.75 -17.62
CA ARG A 40 19.27 9.88 -17.58
C ARG A 40 18.03 10.55 -18.17
N ASN A 41 17.73 11.79 -17.76
CA ASN A 41 16.55 12.53 -18.23
C ASN A 41 16.65 12.88 -19.72
N ASN A 42 17.87 13.10 -20.25
CA ASN A 42 18.07 13.29 -21.69
C ASN A 42 17.72 12.02 -22.49
N VAL A 43 18.12 10.84 -22.01
CA VAL A 43 17.75 9.55 -22.63
C VAL A 43 16.24 9.32 -22.54
N LEU A 44 15.64 9.56 -21.37
CA LEU A 44 14.20 9.41 -21.15
C LEU A 44 13.37 10.33 -22.06
N LYS A 45 13.87 11.53 -22.36
CA LYS A 45 13.23 12.46 -23.29
C LYS A 45 13.15 11.90 -24.71
N TYR A 46 14.22 11.26 -25.19
CA TYR A 46 14.20 10.59 -26.50
C TYR A 46 13.22 9.41 -26.53
N LEU A 47 13.15 8.64 -25.45
CA LEU A 47 12.16 7.56 -25.32
C LEU A 47 10.73 8.09 -25.32
N ASP A 48 10.46 9.23 -24.67
CA ASP A 48 9.12 9.85 -24.66
C ASP A 48 8.70 10.33 -26.06
N TYR A 49 9.63 10.80 -26.88
CA TYR A 49 9.37 11.09 -28.30
C TYR A 49 8.99 9.82 -29.06
N ALA A 50 9.73 8.73 -28.87
CA ALA A 50 9.44 7.44 -29.52
C ALA A 50 8.06 6.90 -29.10
N PHE A 51 7.74 6.90 -27.80
CA PHE A 51 6.45 6.45 -27.29
C PHE A 51 5.29 7.30 -27.80
N THR A 52 5.44 8.63 -27.83
CA THR A 52 4.40 9.52 -28.36
C THR A 52 4.19 9.30 -29.86
N GLY A 53 5.25 9.03 -30.61
CA GLY A 53 5.15 8.64 -32.02
C GLY A 53 4.30 7.38 -32.21
N VAL A 54 4.59 6.33 -31.42
CA VAL A 54 3.82 5.06 -31.45
C VAL A 54 2.35 5.29 -31.07
N PHE A 55 2.06 6.09 -30.04
CA PHE A 55 0.68 6.40 -29.66
C PHE A 55 -0.05 7.28 -30.68
N THR A 56 0.65 8.19 -31.34
CA THR A 56 0.08 8.99 -32.44
C THR A 56 -0.29 8.09 -33.60
N PHE A 57 0.58 7.14 -33.95
CA PHE A 57 0.32 6.15 -34.99
C PHE A 57 -0.88 5.26 -34.63
N GLU A 58 -0.94 4.74 -33.39
CA GLU A 58 -2.09 4.00 -32.88
C GLU A 58 -3.39 4.81 -33.00
N MET A 59 -3.36 6.08 -32.57
CA MET A 59 -4.51 6.98 -32.63
C MET A 59 -5.00 7.18 -34.07
N VAL A 60 -4.09 7.44 -35.02
CA VAL A 60 -4.42 7.65 -36.42
C VAL A 60 -5.04 6.39 -37.04
N ILE A 61 -4.47 5.21 -36.79
CA ILE A 61 -5.04 3.95 -37.28
C ILE A 61 -6.47 3.77 -36.76
N LYS A 62 -6.71 4.01 -35.47
CA LYS A 62 -8.07 3.91 -34.89
C LYS A 62 -9.05 4.91 -35.51
N MET A 63 -8.61 6.13 -35.81
CA MET A 63 -9.47 7.13 -36.45
C MET A 63 -9.86 6.74 -37.87
N VAL A 64 -8.96 6.07 -38.61
CA VAL A 64 -9.23 5.55 -39.96
C VAL A 64 -10.18 4.34 -39.91
N ASP A 65 -9.95 3.41 -38.98
CA ASP A 65 -10.71 2.16 -38.86
C ASP A 65 -12.14 2.38 -38.32
N LEU A 66 -12.29 3.22 -37.28
CA LEU A 66 -13.59 3.45 -36.61
C LEU A 66 -14.39 4.61 -37.20
N GLY A 67 -13.76 5.46 -38.02
CA GLY A 67 -14.34 6.71 -38.52
C GLY A 67 -14.43 7.81 -37.45
N LEU A 68 -14.56 9.06 -37.90
CA LEU A 68 -14.43 10.24 -37.03
C LEU A 68 -15.69 10.58 -36.20
N LEU A 69 -16.85 10.85 -36.83
CA LEU A 69 -18.00 11.44 -36.12
C LEU A 69 -19.40 10.87 -36.48
N LEU A 70 -19.63 10.37 -37.71
CA LEU A 70 -20.99 10.15 -38.22
C LEU A 70 -21.63 8.78 -37.90
N HIS A 71 -20.86 7.75 -37.50
CA HIS A 71 -21.38 6.38 -37.34
C HIS A 71 -21.51 5.95 -35.85
N PRO A 72 -22.48 5.08 -35.50
CA PRO A 72 -22.53 4.45 -34.19
C PRO A 72 -21.30 3.53 -34.03
N GLY A 73 -20.34 3.95 -33.21
CA GLY A 73 -19.02 3.33 -33.09
C GLY A 73 -17.84 4.23 -33.46
N SER A 74 -18.10 5.46 -33.92
CA SER A 74 -17.06 6.44 -34.25
C SER A 74 -16.15 6.79 -33.07
N TYR A 75 -14.90 7.13 -33.40
CA TYR A 75 -13.81 7.34 -32.44
C TYR A 75 -14.17 8.28 -31.29
N PHE A 76 -14.78 9.45 -31.58
CA PHE A 76 -15.11 10.46 -30.56
C PHE A 76 -16.36 10.15 -29.72
N ARG A 77 -17.08 9.05 -29.97
CA ARG A 77 -18.22 8.65 -29.13
C ARG A 77 -17.82 7.73 -27.98
N ASP A 78 -16.61 7.18 -28.00
CA ASP A 78 -16.06 6.34 -26.94
C ASP A 78 -15.17 7.14 -25.98
N LEU A 79 -15.54 7.17 -24.69
CA LEU A 79 -14.83 7.94 -23.64
C LEU A 79 -13.34 7.61 -23.56
N TRP A 80 -12.97 6.35 -23.81
CA TRP A 80 -11.57 5.92 -23.75
C TRP A 80 -10.75 6.42 -24.94
N ASN A 81 -11.36 6.48 -26.13
CA ASN A 81 -10.75 7.07 -27.30
C ASN A 81 -10.64 8.61 -27.17
N ILE A 82 -11.60 9.28 -26.51
CA ILE A 82 -11.49 10.71 -26.18
C ILE A 82 -10.30 10.95 -25.24
N LEU A 83 -10.13 10.10 -24.21
CA LEU A 83 -8.98 10.18 -23.31
C LEU A 83 -7.65 9.97 -24.07
N ASP A 84 -7.61 9.00 -24.98
CA ASP A 84 -6.46 8.75 -25.86
C ASP A 84 -6.10 9.99 -26.68
N PHE A 85 -7.11 10.62 -27.31
CA PHE A 85 -6.93 11.87 -28.05
C PHE A 85 -6.39 13.01 -27.19
N ILE A 86 -6.92 13.22 -25.98
CA ILE A 86 -6.46 14.29 -25.08
C ILE A 86 -4.98 14.06 -24.69
N VAL A 87 -4.62 12.81 -24.36
CA VAL A 87 -3.24 12.49 -23.94
C VAL A 87 -2.25 12.64 -25.09
N VAL A 88 -2.58 12.17 -26.30
CA VAL A 88 -1.70 12.26 -27.47
C VAL A 88 -1.60 13.70 -27.97
N SER A 89 -2.73 14.42 -28.09
CA SER A 89 -2.72 15.83 -28.51
C SER A 89 -1.98 16.72 -27.52
N GLY A 90 -2.17 16.53 -26.21
CA GLY A 90 -1.43 17.25 -25.18
C GLY A 90 0.08 17.05 -25.28
N ALA A 91 0.53 15.82 -25.59
CA ALA A 91 1.95 15.52 -25.79
C ALA A 91 2.52 16.18 -27.07
N LEU A 92 1.79 16.12 -28.19
CA LEU A 92 2.18 16.76 -29.45
C LEU A 92 2.27 18.29 -29.31
N VAL A 93 1.29 18.88 -28.62
CA VAL A 93 1.27 20.31 -28.29
C VAL A 93 2.48 20.68 -27.43
N ALA A 94 2.77 19.90 -26.37
CA ALA A 94 3.93 20.13 -25.52
C ALA A 94 5.26 20.06 -26.30
N PHE A 95 5.36 19.21 -27.33
CA PHE A 95 6.53 19.12 -28.19
C PHE A 95 6.65 20.27 -29.19
N ALA A 96 5.54 20.65 -29.83
CA ALA A 96 5.51 21.79 -30.74
C ALA A 96 5.93 23.08 -30.04
N PHE A 97 5.46 23.29 -28.80
CA PHE A 97 5.82 24.47 -28.00
C PHE A 97 7.22 24.39 -27.38
N SER A 98 7.82 23.20 -27.26
CA SER A 98 9.20 23.05 -26.75
C SER A 98 10.27 23.53 -27.73
N GLY A 99 9.94 23.71 -29.02
CA GLY A 99 10.85 24.21 -30.06
C GLY A 99 10.86 25.73 -30.24
N THR A 100 9.78 26.42 -29.85
CA THR A 100 9.66 27.87 -29.92
C THR A 100 10.20 28.52 -28.64
N LYS A 101 11.36 29.19 -28.72
CA LYS A 101 12.07 29.85 -27.60
C LYS A 101 11.33 31.07 -27.01
N GLY A 102 10.07 30.96 -26.61
CA GLY A 102 9.35 32.16 -26.11
C GLY A 102 7.95 32.01 -25.51
N LYS A 103 7.51 30.83 -25.04
CA LYS A 103 6.22 30.71 -24.31
C LYS A 103 6.35 29.94 -23.01
N ASP A 104 5.52 30.33 -22.05
CA ASP A 104 5.56 29.99 -20.62
C ASP A 104 5.93 28.53 -20.32
N ILE A 105 7.06 28.38 -19.63
CA ILE A 105 7.63 27.10 -19.20
C ILE A 105 6.66 26.36 -18.26
N SER A 106 5.76 27.06 -17.57
CA SER A 106 4.73 26.48 -16.68
C SER A 106 3.67 25.70 -17.45
N THR A 107 3.15 26.22 -18.57
CA THR A 107 2.12 25.54 -19.37
C THR A 107 2.65 24.26 -20.03
N ILE A 108 3.90 24.27 -20.49
CA ILE A 108 4.56 23.10 -21.08
C ILE A 108 4.80 22.01 -20.02
N LYS A 109 5.11 22.38 -18.77
CA LYS A 109 5.25 21.42 -17.65
C LYS A 109 3.90 20.76 -17.31
N SER A 110 2.81 21.53 -17.24
CA SER A 110 1.48 20.99 -16.93
C SER A 110 0.96 20.01 -17.99
N LEU A 111 1.22 20.26 -19.28
CA LEU A 111 0.82 19.34 -20.36
C LEU A 111 1.58 18.00 -20.31
N ARG A 112 2.83 18.00 -19.82
CA ARG A 112 3.59 16.76 -19.59
C ARG A 112 3.01 15.91 -18.48
N VAL A 113 2.22 16.47 -17.54
CA VAL A 113 1.57 15.68 -16.48
C VAL A 113 0.53 14.73 -17.08
N LEU A 114 -0.13 15.08 -18.19
CA LEU A 114 -1.15 14.25 -18.84
C LEU A 114 -0.64 12.87 -19.28
N ARG A 115 0.68 12.71 -19.48
CA ARG A 115 1.27 11.39 -19.80
C ARG A 115 1.13 10.37 -18.66
N VAL A 116 0.86 10.82 -17.43
CA VAL A 116 0.52 9.93 -16.29
C VAL A 116 -0.78 9.15 -16.52
N LEU A 117 -1.62 9.58 -17.46
CA LEU A 117 -2.88 8.91 -17.79
C LEU A 117 -2.69 7.74 -18.79
N ARG A 118 -1.51 7.60 -19.42
CA ARG A 118 -1.22 6.52 -20.39
C ARG A 118 -1.52 5.09 -19.85
N PRO A 119 -1.21 4.75 -18.58
CA PRO A 119 -1.58 3.45 -18.01
C PRO A 119 -3.09 3.17 -17.98
N LEU A 120 -3.94 4.20 -17.94
CA LEU A 120 -5.40 4.02 -17.94
C LEU A 120 -5.90 3.36 -19.24
N LYS A 121 -5.16 3.46 -20.34
CA LYS A 121 -5.45 2.76 -21.60
C LYS A 121 -5.49 1.23 -21.42
N THR A 122 -4.76 0.69 -20.45
CA THR A 122 -4.73 -0.74 -20.14
C THR A 122 -6.10 -1.24 -19.64
N ILE A 123 -6.90 -0.38 -18.99
CA ILE A 123 -8.24 -0.72 -18.48
C ILE A 123 -9.14 -1.18 -19.63
N LYS A 124 -9.22 -0.43 -20.74
CA LYS A 124 -10.02 -0.82 -21.92
C LYS A 124 -9.56 -2.14 -22.54
N ARG A 125 -8.27 -2.47 -22.45
CA ARG A 125 -7.62 -3.58 -23.14
C ARG A 125 -7.67 -4.89 -22.37
N LEU A 126 -7.80 -4.84 -21.04
CA LEU A 126 -7.92 -6.01 -20.18
C LEU A 126 -9.38 -6.18 -19.74
N PRO A 127 -10.13 -7.19 -20.26
CA PRO A 127 -11.56 -7.32 -19.98
C PRO A 127 -11.85 -7.52 -18.49
N LYS A 128 -10.96 -8.19 -17.76
CA LYS A 128 -11.06 -8.34 -16.29
C LYS A 128 -10.96 -6.99 -15.56
N LEU A 129 -10.02 -6.14 -15.96
CA LEU A 129 -9.83 -4.81 -15.34
C LEU A 129 -10.96 -3.85 -15.74
N LYS A 130 -11.42 -3.91 -17.00
CA LYS A 130 -12.58 -3.17 -17.48
C LYS A 130 -13.84 -3.52 -16.69
N ALA A 131 -14.11 -4.81 -16.48
CA ALA A 131 -15.28 -5.25 -15.72
C ALA A 131 -15.28 -4.71 -14.28
N VAL A 132 -14.12 -4.72 -13.61
CA VAL A 132 -13.97 -4.12 -12.28
C VAL A 132 -14.20 -2.61 -12.32
N PHE A 133 -13.60 -1.90 -13.27
CA PHE A 133 -13.78 -0.46 -13.42
C PHE A 133 -15.23 -0.06 -13.70
N ASP A 134 -15.89 -0.75 -14.64
CA ASP A 134 -17.29 -0.50 -14.99
C ASP A 134 -18.22 -0.76 -13.79
N CYS A 135 -17.93 -1.79 -12.99
CA CYS A 135 -18.62 -2.06 -11.73
C CYS A 135 -18.46 -0.91 -10.73
N VAL A 136 -17.24 -0.40 -10.52
CA VAL A 136 -16.96 0.74 -9.64
C VAL A 136 -17.68 2.02 -10.11
N VAL A 137 -17.62 2.33 -11.40
CA VAL A 137 -18.30 3.53 -11.94
C VAL A 137 -19.82 3.42 -11.80
N ASN A 138 -20.40 2.23 -11.98
CA ASN A 138 -21.82 2.04 -11.80
C ASN A 138 -22.25 2.06 -10.33
N SER A 139 -21.45 1.51 -9.41
CA SER A 139 -21.76 1.60 -7.97
C SER A 139 -21.62 3.03 -7.44
N LEU A 140 -20.67 3.82 -7.98
CA LEU A 140 -20.51 5.23 -7.62
C LEU A 140 -21.76 6.08 -7.89
N LYS A 141 -22.53 5.79 -8.96
CA LYS A 141 -23.77 6.55 -9.26
C LYS A 141 -24.77 6.49 -8.11
N ASN A 142 -24.89 5.36 -7.45
CA ASN A 142 -25.78 5.19 -6.30
C ASN A 142 -25.22 5.89 -5.05
N VAL A 143 -23.90 5.88 -4.91
CA VAL A 143 -23.19 6.50 -3.77
C VAL A 143 -23.25 8.03 -3.82
N LEU A 144 -23.27 8.65 -5.01
CA LEU A 144 -23.31 10.12 -5.16
C LEU A 144 -24.47 10.77 -4.41
N ASN A 145 -25.65 10.13 -4.36
CA ASN A 145 -26.82 10.67 -3.66
C ASN A 145 -26.57 10.80 -2.15
N ILE A 146 -25.90 9.82 -1.54
CA ILE A 146 -25.55 9.83 -0.11
C ILE A 146 -24.42 10.80 0.15
N LEU A 147 -23.46 10.89 -0.77
CA LEU A 147 -22.37 11.85 -0.66
C LEU A 147 -22.90 13.29 -0.62
N ILE A 148 -23.96 13.60 -1.38
CA ILE A 148 -24.64 14.90 -1.30
C ILE A 148 -25.22 15.14 0.10
N VAL A 149 -25.90 14.14 0.68
CA VAL A 149 -26.42 14.23 2.06
C VAL A 149 -25.29 14.43 3.07
N TYR A 150 -24.20 13.67 2.94
CA TYR A 150 -23.00 13.81 3.78
C TYR A 150 -22.42 15.23 3.72
N ILE A 151 -22.22 15.77 2.51
CA ILE A 151 -21.70 17.14 2.31
C ILE A 151 -22.64 18.19 2.89
N LEU A 152 -23.96 18.01 2.76
CA LEU A 152 -24.95 18.93 3.33
C LEU A 152 -24.91 18.95 4.86
N PHE A 153 -24.82 17.78 5.50
CA PHE A 153 -24.67 17.72 6.96
C PHE A 153 -23.33 18.31 7.40
N MET A 154 -22.26 18.02 6.65
CA MET A 154 -20.94 18.57 6.94
C MET A 154 -20.91 20.09 6.78
N PHE A 155 -21.66 20.65 5.84
CA PHE A 155 -21.86 22.10 5.69
C PHE A 155 -22.47 22.73 6.94
N ILE A 156 -23.48 22.11 7.54
CA ILE A 156 -24.12 22.60 8.77
C ILE A 156 -23.09 22.70 9.90
N PHE A 157 -22.30 21.65 10.12
CA PHE A 157 -21.22 21.65 11.11
C PHE A 157 -20.11 22.64 10.78
N ALA A 158 -19.75 22.81 9.51
CA ALA A 158 -18.78 23.80 9.07
C ALA A 158 -19.24 25.22 9.40
N VAL A 159 -20.50 25.55 9.14
CA VAL A 159 -21.08 26.86 9.49
C VAL A 159 -21.06 27.06 11.02
N ILE A 160 -21.45 26.05 11.80
CA ILE A 160 -21.38 26.11 13.28
C ILE A 160 -19.95 26.36 13.74
N ALA A 161 -18.98 25.61 13.21
CA ALA A 161 -17.57 25.75 13.57
C ALA A 161 -17.02 27.15 13.23
N VAL A 162 -17.38 27.70 12.06
CA VAL A 162 -17.02 29.07 11.70
C VAL A 162 -17.60 30.07 12.72
N GLN A 163 -18.86 29.93 13.12
CA GLN A 163 -19.43 30.85 14.12
C GLN A 163 -18.78 30.72 15.50
N LEU A 164 -18.34 29.52 15.88
CA LEU A 164 -17.68 29.29 17.17
C LEU A 164 -16.21 29.75 17.19
N PHE A 165 -15.48 29.54 16.11
CA PHE A 165 -14.01 29.58 16.09
C PHE A 165 -13.39 30.56 15.09
N LYS A 166 -14.17 31.28 14.28
CA LYS A 166 -13.63 32.29 13.33
C LYS A 166 -12.67 33.24 14.05
N GLY A 167 -11.50 33.49 13.45
CA GLY A 167 -10.56 34.46 13.98
C GLY A 167 -9.85 34.07 15.28
N LYS A 168 -10.11 32.90 15.88
CA LYS A 168 -9.52 32.52 17.19
C LYS A 168 -8.34 31.55 17.09
N PHE A 169 -7.97 31.13 15.88
CA PHE A 169 -6.95 30.11 15.61
C PHE A 169 -5.57 30.73 15.32
N PHE A 170 -5.29 31.85 15.98
CA PHE A 170 -4.00 32.53 15.90
C PHE A 170 -3.19 32.33 17.18
N TYR A 171 -1.88 32.31 17.03
CA TYR A 171 -0.93 32.19 18.12
C TYR A 171 0.34 32.99 17.82
N CYS A 172 1.01 33.44 18.86
CA CYS A 172 2.36 34.01 18.72
C CYS A 172 3.39 32.88 18.73
N THR A 173 4.48 33.03 17.96
CA THR A 173 5.62 32.09 18.06
C THR A 173 6.27 32.06 19.44
N ASP A 174 6.08 33.11 20.26
CA ASP A 174 6.48 33.17 21.67
C ASP A 174 5.23 32.98 22.55
N GLU A 175 5.15 31.85 23.25
CA GLU A 175 4.03 31.49 24.13
C GLU A 175 3.82 32.50 25.27
N SER A 176 4.84 33.30 25.62
CA SER A 176 4.76 34.33 26.65
C SER A 176 3.87 35.51 26.25
N LYS A 177 3.52 35.65 24.97
CA LYS A 177 2.75 36.78 24.43
C LYS A 177 1.39 36.31 23.90
N GLY A 178 0.34 36.62 24.65
CA GLY A 178 -1.04 36.27 24.32
C GLY A 178 -1.83 37.31 23.53
N LEU A 179 -1.22 38.40 23.06
CA LEU A 179 -1.91 39.48 22.32
C LEU A 179 -1.16 39.78 21.02
N GLU A 180 -1.88 39.98 19.92
CA GLU A 180 -1.26 40.27 18.61
C GLU A 180 -0.34 41.49 18.65
N LYS A 181 -0.81 42.58 19.30
CA LYS A 181 -0.04 43.82 19.43
C LYS A 181 1.32 43.65 20.12
N ASP A 182 1.43 42.67 21.02
CA ASP A 182 2.61 42.40 21.84
C ASP A 182 3.52 41.33 21.19
N CYS A 183 3.04 40.63 20.16
CA CYS A 183 3.78 39.65 19.37
C CYS A 183 4.69 40.32 18.34
N LYS A 184 5.64 41.14 18.82
CA LYS A 184 6.59 41.89 17.98
C LYS A 184 8.01 41.80 18.55
N GLY A 185 8.99 42.06 17.71
CA GLY A 185 10.41 42.01 18.07
C GLY A 185 10.98 40.59 17.98
N GLN A 186 11.95 40.27 18.83
CA GLN A 186 12.60 38.96 18.85
C GLN A 186 12.39 38.26 20.19
N PHE A 187 12.42 36.93 20.18
CA PHE A 187 12.45 36.07 21.35
C PHE A 187 13.62 35.09 21.24
N LEU A 188 14.06 34.56 22.37
CA LEU A 188 15.13 33.56 22.42
C LEU A 188 14.47 32.18 22.35
N ASP A 189 14.81 31.42 21.31
CA ASP A 189 14.39 30.03 21.18
C ASP A 189 15.44 29.11 21.83
N TYR A 190 14.98 28.21 22.69
CA TYR A 190 15.81 27.27 23.46
C TYR A 190 15.66 25.82 22.97
N ASP A 191 14.86 25.56 21.92
CA ASP A 191 14.53 24.21 21.45
C ASP A 191 15.68 23.54 20.66
N LYS A 192 16.75 24.30 20.36
CA LYS A 192 17.98 23.80 19.72
C LYS A 192 19.15 23.87 20.70
N ASN A 193 20.19 23.06 20.46
CA ASN A 193 21.46 23.09 21.22
C ASN A 193 22.17 24.47 21.24
N GLU A 194 21.65 25.45 20.51
CA GLU A 194 22.10 26.84 20.47
C GLU A 194 20.92 27.77 20.74
N VAL A 195 21.13 28.76 21.62
CA VAL A 195 20.14 29.82 21.86
C VAL A 195 20.23 30.82 20.71
N ALA A 196 19.17 30.88 19.90
CA ALA A 196 19.08 31.80 18.77
C ALA A 196 17.95 32.81 18.96
N ALA A 197 18.21 34.07 18.63
CA ALA A 197 17.17 35.08 18.57
C ALA A 197 16.34 34.90 17.29
N MET A 198 15.05 34.58 17.46
CA MET A 198 14.09 34.44 16.36
C MET A 198 13.07 35.58 16.37
N PRO A 199 12.55 36.02 15.22
CA PRO A 199 11.50 37.01 15.16
C PRO A 199 10.20 36.45 15.75
N ARG A 200 9.47 37.29 16.51
CA ARG A 200 8.10 36.99 16.91
C ARG A 200 7.17 37.21 15.73
N GLU A 201 6.37 36.21 15.42
CA GLU A 201 5.39 36.26 14.33
C GLU A 201 4.02 35.82 14.84
N TRP A 202 2.98 36.59 14.50
CA TRP A 202 1.60 36.19 14.74
C TRP A 202 1.17 35.23 13.62
N LYS A 203 1.07 33.95 13.95
CA LYS A 203 0.80 32.88 12.99
C LYS A 203 -0.59 32.33 13.19
N LYS A 204 -1.13 31.79 12.11
CA LYS A 204 -2.39 31.04 12.11
C LYS A 204 -2.08 29.56 12.01
N TYR A 205 -2.83 28.73 12.73
CA TYR A 205 -2.75 27.28 12.57
C TYR A 205 -3.15 26.87 11.15
N GLU A 206 -2.53 25.80 10.63
CA GLU A 206 -2.80 25.29 9.28
C GLU A 206 -4.26 24.84 9.12
N PHE A 207 -4.81 24.15 10.13
CA PHE A 207 -6.22 23.77 10.21
C PHE A 207 -6.97 24.75 11.10
N HIS A 208 -7.90 25.50 10.51
CA HIS A 208 -8.65 26.57 11.16
C HIS A 208 -10.07 26.70 10.60
N TYR A 209 -10.88 27.60 11.18
CA TYR A 209 -12.31 27.75 10.89
C TYR A 209 -12.72 29.18 10.46
N ASP A 210 -11.84 29.91 9.75
CA ASP A 210 -12.12 31.32 9.38
C ASP A 210 -13.21 31.46 8.31
N ASN A 211 -13.33 30.46 7.44
CA ASN A 211 -14.33 30.41 6.39
C ASN A 211 -14.79 28.97 6.17
N VAL A 212 -15.93 28.82 5.51
CA VAL A 212 -16.59 27.53 5.35
C VAL A 212 -15.73 26.52 4.58
N LEU A 213 -14.96 26.94 3.58
CA LEU A 213 -14.10 26.02 2.80
C LEU A 213 -12.96 25.45 3.65
N TRP A 214 -12.30 26.29 4.45
CA TRP A 214 -11.29 25.83 5.39
C TRP A 214 -11.89 25.01 6.52
N ALA A 215 -13.08 25.35 7.00
CA ALA A 215 -13.82 24.55 7.96
C ALA A 215 -14.15 23.16 7.41
N PHE A 216 -14.53 23.03 6.13
CA PHE A 216 -14.69 21.73 5.48
C PHE A 216 -13.40 20.91 5.50
N LEU A 217 -12.26 21.53 5.16
CA LEU A 217 -10.97 20.83 5.17
C LEU A 217 -10.59 20.37 6.58
N THR A 218 -10.76 21.24 7.59
CA THR A 218 -10.49 20.91 8.99
C THR A 218 -11.44 19.83 9.53
N LEU A 219 -12.73 19.90 9.21
CA LEU A 219 -13.69 18.86 9.60
C LEU A 219 -13.45 17.54 8.86
N PHE A 220 -12.92 17.60 7.63
CA PHE A 220 -12.53 16.41 6.87
C PHE A 220 -11.39 15.69 7.58
N THR A 221 -10.32 16.39 8.00
CA THR A 221 -9.21 15.75 8.73
C THR A 221 -9.66 15.20 10.09
N VAL A 222 -10.55 15.91 10.79
CA VAL A 222 -11.16 15.38 12.02
C VAL A 222 -11.96 14.10 11.74
N SER A 223 -12.72 14.05 10.63
CA SER A 223 -13.52 12.87 10.27
C SER A 223 -12.69 11.65 9.86
N THR A 224 -11.46 11.86 9.35
CA THR A 224 -10.55 10.75 9.05
C THR A 224 -9.87 10.19 10.31
N GLY A 225 -10.01 10.85 11.46
CA GLY A 225 -9.35 10.46 12.70
C GLY A 225 -7.86 10.85 12.76
N GLU A 226 -7.41 11.73 11.86
CA GLU A 226 -6.00 12.15 11.75
C GLU A 226 -5.83 13.59 12.20
N GLY A 227 -4.87 13.87 13.08
CA GLY A 227 -4.59 15.22 13.58
C GLY A 227 -5.72 15.87 14.42
N TRP A 228 -6.83 15.16 14.66
CA TRP A 228 -7.98 15.67 15.42
C TRP A 228 -7.67 16.08 16.87
N PRO A 229 -6.75 15.43 17.64
CA PRO A 229 -6.48 15.86 19.00
C PRO A 229 -5.82 17.25 19.02
N THR A 230 -5.01 17.55 18.01
CA THR A 230 -4.38 18.86 17.84
C THR A 230 -5.42 19.94 17.53
N VAL A 231 -6.33 19.67 16.59
CA VAL A 231 -7.42 20.59 16.25
C VAL A 231 -8.36 20.81 17.45
N LEU A 232 -8.70 19.74 18.18
CA LEU A 232 -9.47 19.82 19.42
C LEU A 232 -8.75 20.68 20.47
N LYS A 233 -7.45 20.44 20.69
CA LYS A 233 -6.64 21.22 21.64
C LYS A 233 -6.67 22.71 21.27
N HIS A 234 -6.42 23.05 20.01
CA HIS A 234 -6.48 24.44 19.54
C HIS A 234 -7.87 25.06 19.73
N SER A 235 -8.95 24.28 19.56
CA SER A 235 -10.32 24.72 19.84
C SER A 235 -10.61 24.94 21.32
N VAL A 236 -10.07 24.10 22.20
CA VAL A 236 -10.25 24.20 23.66
C VAL A 236 -9.44 25.37 24.23
N ASP A 237 -8.26 25.62 23.66
CA ASP A 237 -7.39 26.71 24.09
C ASP A 237 -7.78 28.06 23.44
N ALA A 238 -8.70 28.06 22.48
CA ALA A 238 -9.13 29.26 21.75
C ALA A 238 -9.84 30.29 22.63
N THR A 239 -9.36 31.53 22.63
CA THR A 239 -9.87 32.63 23.48
C THR A 239 -10.82 33.57 22.70
N PHE A 240 -10.32 34.72 22.26
CA PHE A 240 -11.00 35.78 21.50
C PHE A 240 -10.23 36.08 20.20
N GLU A 241 -10.81 36.86 19.29
CA GLU A 241 -10.27 37.05 17.92
C GLU A 241 -8.85 37.66 17.89
N ASP A 242 -8.50 38.56 18.82
CA ASP A 242 -7.18 39.22 18.86
C ASP A 242 -6.27 38.68 19.99
N GLN A 243 -6.61 37.51 20.53
CA GLN A 243 -5.93 36.90 21.67
C GLN A 243 -5.43 35.50 21.34
N GLY A 244 -4.25 35.18 21.86
CA GLY A 244 -3.60 33.89 21.68
C GLY A 244 -4.29 32.80 22.50
N PRO A 245 -3.91 31.54 22.27
CA PRO A 245 -4.48 30.42 23.00
C PRO A 245 -4.14 30.50 24.49
N SER A 246 -5.10 30.14 25.35
CA SER A 246 -4.89 29.95 26.78
C SER A 246 -5.29 28.52 27.14
N PRO A 247 -4.39 27.72 27.74
CA PRO A 247 -4.65 26.32 28.02
C PRO A 247 -5.97 26.09 28.78
N GLY A 248 -6.86 25.28 28.20
CA GLY A 248 -8.12 24.87 28.84
C GLY A 248 -9.18 25.97 28.98
N TYR A 249 -9.07 27.08 28.25
CA TYR A 249 -9.97 28.23 28.40
C TYR A 249 -11.45 27.91 28.12
N ARG A 250 -11.73 27.06 27.12
CA ARG A 250 -13.09 26.66 26.70
C ARG A 250 -13.21 25.15 26.54
N ILE A 251 -13.03 24.41 27.63
CA ILE A 251 -13.09 22.94 27.60
C ILE A 251 -14.45 22.40 27.11
N GLU A 252 -15.53 23.17 27.29
CA GLU A 252 -16.88 22.86 26.82
C GLU A 252 -16.97 22.70 25.29
N MET A 253 -16.05 23.32 24.54
CA MET A 253 -15.99 23.19 23.08
C MET A 253 -15.64 21.75 22.63
N SER A 254 -15.14 20.91 23.54
CA SER A 254 -14.94 19.47 23.27
C SER A 254 -16.24 18.75 22.89
N ILE A 255 -17.40 19.23 23.36
CA ILE A 255 -18.71 18.64 23.05
C ILE A 255 -19.00 18.71 21.54
N PHE A 256 -18.58 19.79 20.87
CA PHE A 256 -18.73 19.92 19.41
C PHE A 256 -18.09 18.74 18.67
N TYR A 257 -16.87 18.37 19.07
CA TYR A 257 -16.12 17.27 18.47
C TYR A 257 -16.73 15.91 18.83
N VAL A 258 -17.16 15.70 20.08
CA VAL A 258 -17.84 14.46 20.47
C VAL A 258 -19.10 14.22 19.62
N VAL A 259 -19.95 15.24 19.48
CA VAL A 259 -21.15 15.16 18.64
C VAL A 259 -20.77 14.92 17.18
N TYR A 260 -19.75 15.62 16.67
CA TYR A 260 -19.25 15.43 15.31
C TYR A 260 -18.77 13.98 15.07
N PHE A 261 -18.00 13.40 15.99
CA PHE A 261 -17.51 12.02 15.91
C PHE A 261 -18.64 10.98 15.89
N VAL A 262 -19.70 11.19 16.69
CA VAL A 262 -20.88 10.32 16.70
C VAL A 262 -21.64 10.41 15.36
N VAL A 263 -21.75 11.59 14.78
CA VAL A 263 -22.49 11.78 13.53
C VAL A 263 -21.70 11.26 12.33
N PHE A 264 -20.43 11.63 12.18
CA PHE A 264 -19.69 11.37 10.94
C PHE A 264 -18.97 10.01 10.93
N PRO A 265 -17.88 9.80 11.69
CA PRO A 265 -17.22 8.51 11.81
C PRO A 265 -18.13 7.36 12.23
N PHE A 266 -19.07 7.57 13.17
CA PHE A 266 -19.90 6.46 13.64
C PHE A 266 -21.14 6.23 12.77
N PHE A 267 -21.97 7.24 12.49
CA PHE A 267 -23.22 7.03 11.74
C PHE A 267 -23.01 7.05 10.22
N PHE A 268 -22.41 8.11 9.66
CA PHE A 268 -22.27 8.24 8.20
C PHE A 268 -21.34 7.20 7.57
N VAL A 269 -20.19 6.87 8.18
CA VAL A 269 -19.30 5.83 7.64
C VAL A 269 -19.99 4.46 7.65
N ASN A 270 -20.71 4.12 8.72
CA ASN A 270 -21.42 2.85 8.79
C ASN A 270 -22.56 2.75 7.77
N ILE A 271 -23.32 3.83 7.56
CA ILE A 271 -24.34 3.89 6.50
C ILE A 271 -23.70 3.73 5.13
N PHE A 272 -22.58 4.40 4.89
CA PHE A 272 -21.87 4.33 3.62
C PHE A 272 -21.38 2.91 3.33
N VAL A 273 -20.77 2.25 4.31
CA VAL A 273 -20.32 0.84 4.20
C VAL A 273 -21.50 -0.08 3.95
N ALA A 274 -22.59 0.05 4.70
CA ALA A 274 -23.79 -0.77 4.54
C ALA A 274 -24.38 -0.65 3.12
N LEU A 275 -24.49 0.58 2.59
CA LEU A 275 -25.02 0.79 1.25
C LEU A 275 -24.09 0.25 0.15
N ILE A 276 -22.77 0.39 0.31
CA ILE A 276 -21.82 -0.25 -0.61
C ILE A 276 -22.06 -1.76 -0.61
N ILE A 277 -22.17 -2.40 0.56
CA ILE A 277 -22.42 -3.85 0.63
C ILE A 277 -23.72 -4.23 -0.09
N ILE A 278 -24.82 -3.51 0.18
CA ILE A 278 -26.12 -3.78 -0.47
C ILE A 278 -26.03 -3.60 -1.99
N THR A 279 -25.43 -2.51 -2.46
CA THR A 279 -25.28 -2.26 -3.90
C THR A 279 -24.39 -3.30 -4.58
N PHE A 280 -23.31 -3.74 -3.93
CA PHE A 280 -22.46 -4.82 -4.45
C PHE A 280 -23.20 -6.18 -4.47
N GLN A 281 -23.99 -6.48 -3.44
CA GLN A 281 -24.83 -7.67 -3.42
C GLN A 281 -25.87 -7.64 -4.55
N GLU A 282 -26.59 -6.53 -4.73
CA GLU A 282 -27.56 -6.35 -5.81
C GLU A 282 -26.94 -6.49 -7.20
N GLN A 283 -25.72 -5.97 -7.42
CA GLN A 283 -25.01 -6.15 -8.69
C GLN A 283 -24.54 -7.60 -8.88
N GLY A 284 -24.06 -8.25 -7.81
CA GLY A 284 -23.68 -9.66 -7.84
C GLY A 284 -24.86 -10.58 -8.17
N ASP A 285 -26.02 -10.32 -7.58
CA ASP A 285 -27.24 -11.09 -7.82
C ASP A 285 -27.80 -10.87 -9.23
N LYS A 286 -27.75 -9.63 -9.76
CA LYS A 286 -28.11 -9.35 -11.16
C LYS A 286 -27.20 -10.06 -12.17
N ALA A 287 -25.89 -10.13 -11.90
CA ALA A 287 -24.96 -10.86 -12.75
C ALA A 287 -25.16 -12.39 -12.67
N LEU A 288 -25.67 -12.90 -11.54
CA LEU A 288 -25.97 -14.31 -11.35
C LEU A 288 -27.32 -14.71 -11.97
N SER A 289 -28.32 -13.80 -11.94
CA SER A 289 -29.69 -14.04 -12.40
C SER A 289 -29.85 -14.13 -13.92
N GLU A 290 -28.82 -13.76 -14.70
CA GLU A 290 -28.76 -14.04 -16.14
C GLU A 290 -28.61 -15.55 -16.46
N CYS A 291 -28.48 -16.40 -15.42
CA CYS A 291 -28.36 -17.83 -15.56
C CYS A 291 -29.59 -18.56 -14.99
N SER A 292 -30.09 -19.56 -15.70
CA SER A 292 -31.31 -20.29 -15.35
C SER A 292 -31.18 -21.22 -14.13
N LEU A 293 -30.00 -21.35 -13.54
CA LEU A 293 -29.68 -22.27 -12.45
C LEU A 293 -29.48 -21.52 -11.13
N GLU A 294 -29.98 -22.10 -10.04
CA GLU A 294 -29.81 -21.57 -8.68
C GLU A 294 -28.33 -21.66 -8.24
N LYS A 295 -27.89 -20.76 -7.35
CA LYS A 295 -26.47 -20.66 -6.91
C LYS A 295 -25.91 -21.99 -6.38
N ASN A 296 -26.74 -22.73 -5.63
CA ASN A 296 -26.37 -24.02 -5.03
C ASN A 296 -26.24 -25.13 -6.09
N GLU A 297 -27.12 -25.13 -7.09
CA GLU A 297 -27.08 -26.10 -8.20
C GLU A 297 -25.79 -25.91 -9.02
N ARG A 298 -25.44 -24.66 -9.34
CA ARG A 298 -24.18 -24.34 -10.03
C ARG A 298 -22.98 -24.82 -9.24
N ALA A 299 -22.93 -24.54 -7.92
CA ALA A 299 -21.81 -24.97 -7.08
C ALA A 299 -21.66 -26.50 -7.03
N CYS A 300 -22.78 -27.23 -6.99
CA CYS A 300 -22.77 -28.69 -7.03
C CYS A 300 -22.25 -29.23 -8.37
N ILE A 301 -22.72 -28.65 -9.49
CA ILE A 301 -22.28 -29.02 -10.84
C ILE A 301 -20.79 -28.71 -11.02
N ASP A 302 -20.34 -27.52 -10.62
CA ASP A 302 -18.93 -27.12 -10.70
C ASP A 302 -18.04 -28.03 -9.86
N PHE A 303 -18.48 -28.42 -8.67
CA PHE A 303 -17.75 -29.39 -7.85
C PHE A 303 -17.69 -30.76 -8.52
N ALA A 304 -18.83 -31.27 -9.02
CA ALA A 304 -18.89 -32.58 -9.68
C ALA A 304 -18.00 -32.65 -10.93
N ILE A 305 -17.89 -31.55 -11.69
CA ILE A 305 -17.08 -31.47 -12.91
C ILE A 305 -15.59 -31.29 -12.58
N ASN A 306 -15.25 -30.45 -11.59
CA ASN A 306 -13.86 -30.05 -11.34
C ASN A 306 -13.16 -30.86 -10.23
N ALA A 307 -13.89 -31.66 -9.45
CA ALA A 307 -13.31 -32.47 -8.39
C ALA A 307 -12.31 -33.47 -8.96
N LYS A 308 -11.07 -33.40 -8.47
CA LYS A 308 -10.00 -34.36 -8.78
C LYS A 308 -9.78 -35.26 -7.57
N PRO A 309 -9.49 -36.56 -7.77
CA PRO A 309 -9.22 -37.47 -6.66
C PRO A 309 -7.97 -37.03 -5.90
N LEU A 310 -8.03 -37.10 -4.56
CA LEU A 310 -6.88 -36.88 -3.70
C LEU A 310 -5.91 -38.04 -3.84
N THR A 311 -4.78 -37.83 -4.51
CA THR A 311 -3.74 -38.85 -4.67
C THR A 311 -2.80 -38.84 -3.47
N ARG A 312 -3.07 -39.68 -2.46
CA ARG A 312 -2.08 -39.98 -1.40
C ARG A 312 -1.20 -41.14 -1.87
N TYR A 313 0.13 -40.97 -1.80
CA TYR A 313 1.07 -42.03 -2.12
C TYR A 313 1.03 -43.13 -1.07
N MET A 314 0.92 -44.38 -1.51
CA MET A 314 1.00 -45.58 -0.68
C MET A 314 2.06 -46.53 -1.30
N PRO A 315 3.04 -47.01 -0.53
CA PRO A 315 4.02 -47.98 -1.03
C PRO A 315 3.35 -49.30 -1.43
N GLU A 316 3.73 -49.87 -2.58
CA GLU A 316 3.11 -51.09 -3.13
C GLU A 316 3.43 -52.36 -2.32
N ASN A 317 4.63 -52.46 -1.77
CA ASN A 317 5.07 -53.65 -1.04
C ASN A 317 4.86 -53.51 0.48
N THR A 318 3.83 -54.18 1.00
CA THR A 318 3.42 -54.14 2.41
C THR A 318 4.40 -54.80 3.38
N GLN A 319 5.34 -55.63 2.89
CA GLN A 319 6.36 -56.28 3.71
C GLN A 319 7.68 -55.48 3.78
N SER A 320 7.81 -54.42 2.99
CA SER A 320 9.01 -53.58 2.95
C SER A 320 9.17 -52.73 4.22
N PHE A 321 10.43 -52.45 4.59
CA PHE A 321 10.77 -51.47 5.61
C PHE A 321 10.17 -50.08 5.30
N GLN A 322 10.10 -49.71 4.01
CA GLN A 322 9.49 -48.47 3.56
C GLN A 322 8.01 -48.36 3.97
N TYR A 323 7.24 -49.45 3.87
CA TYR A 323 5.83 -49.46 4.28
C TYR A 323 5.67 -49.28 5.79
N ARG A 324 6.55 -49.88 6.59
CA ARG A 324 6.56 -49.67 8.05
C ARG A 324 6.86 -48.21 8.40
N MET A 325 7.84 -47.61 7.71
CA MET A 325 8.18 -46.19 7.90
C MET A 325 7.04 -45.27 7.47
N TRP A 326 6.43 -45.53 6.31
CA TRP A 326 5.25 -44.80 5.84
C TRP A 326 4.08 -44.88 6.82
N LYS A 327 3.78 -46.07 7.35
CA LYS A 327 2.71 -46.25 8.34
C LYS A 327 2.97 -45.46 9.63
N PHE A 328 4.23 -45.30 10.03
CA PHE A 328 4.61 -44.51 11.20
C PHE A 328 4.49 -43.00 10.93
N VAL A 329 5.05 -42.51 9.82
CA VAL A 329 5.05 -41.08 9.45
C VAL A 329 3.63 -40.56 9.19
N VAL A 330 2.74 -41.38 8.62
CA VAL A 330 1.33 -41.02 8.35
C VAL A 330 0.44 -41.23 9.59
N SER A 331 1.00 -41.69 10.72
CA SER A 331 0.21 -41.93 11.92
C SER A 331 -0.15 -40.61 12.62
N ALA A 332 -1.38 -40.51 13.12
CA ALA A 332 -1.84 -39.33 13.85
C ALA A 332 -0.93 -38.96 15.04
N PRO A 333 -0.36 -39.89 15.84
CA PRO A 333 0.57 -39.53 16.91
C PRO A 333 1.84 -38.83 16.41
N PHE A 334 2.38 -39.23 15.26
CA PHE A 334 3.54 -38.59 14.66
C PHE A 334 3.19 -37.16 14.22
N GLU A 335 2.08 -36.98 13.51
CA GLU A 335 1.60 -35.64 13.10
C GLU A 335 1.39 -34.72 14.31
N TYR A 336 0.74 -35.20 15.38
CA TYR A 336 0.57 -34.42 16.61
C TYR A 336 1.91 -34.09 17.28
N SER A 337 2.91 -34.99 17.25
CA SER A 337 4.23 -34.70 17.82
C SER A 337 4.96 -33.57 17.09
N ILE A 338 4.84 -33.52 15.75
CA ILE A 338 5.41 -32.44 14.94
C ILE A 338 4.70 -31.13 15.25
N MET A 339 3.37 -31.14 15.34
CA MET A 339 2.60 -29.94 15.70
C MET A 339 2.97 -29.38 17.09
N ILE A 340 3.17 -30.26 18.09
CA ILE A 340 3.63 -29.86 19.43
C ILE A 340 5.04 -29.27 19.34
N MET A 341 5.93 -29.87 18.55
CA MET A 341 7.28 -29.37 18.37
C MET A 341 7.32 -27.99 17.72
N ILE A 342 6.47 -27.73 16.71
CA ILE A 342 6.30 -26.41 16.10
C ILE A 342 5.80 -25.39 17.15
N ALA A 343 4.83 -25.76 17.98
CA ALA A 343 4.32 -24.89 19.04
C ALA A 343 5.40 -24.56 20.08
N LEU A 344 6.16 -25.55 20.52
CA LEU A 344 7.26 -25.36 21.49
C LEU A 344 8.38 -24.50 20.90
N ASN A 345 8.77 -24.73 19.65
CA ASN A 345 9.76 -23.90 18.96
C ASN A 345 9.27 -22.44 18.87
N THR A 346 7.99 -22.22 18.60
CA THR A 346 7.39 -20.87 18.58
C THR A 346 7.47 -20.19 19.95
N VAL A 347 7.22 -20.92 21.04
CA VAL A 347 7.40 -20.40 22.41
C VAL A 347 8.87 -20.03 22.67
N VAL A 348 9.83 -20.87 22.26
CA VAL A 348 11.26 -20.56 22.40
C VAL A 348 11.65 -19.30 21.64
N LEU A 349 11.09 -19.07 20.45
CA LEU A 349 11.30 -17.82 19.71
C LEU A 349 10.71 -16.60 20.44
N MET A 350 9.55 -16.75 21.09
CA MET A 350 8.91 -15.69 21.88
C MET A 350 9.65 -15.36 23.19
N MET A 351 10.48 -16.28 23.70
CA MET A 351 11.24 -16.11 24.94
C MET A 351 12.44 -15.16 24.79
N LYS A 352 12.82 -14.75 23.58
CA LYS A 352 13.93 -13.82 23.34
C LYS A 352 13.57 -12.40 23.80
N PHE A 353 14.39 -11.80 24.67
CA PHE A 353 14.22 -10.42 25.15
C PHE A 353 15.53 -9.63 25.15
N TYR A 354 15.45 -8.30 25.18
CA TYR A 354 16.62 -7.41 25.16
C TYR A 354 17.36 -7.39 26.51
N GLY A 355 18.69 -7.49 26.48
CA GLY A 355 19.52 -7.51 27.69
C GLY A 355 19.48 -8.86 28.42
N ALA A 356 19.16 -9.94 27.73
CA ALA A 356 19.22 -11.27 28.30
C ALA A 356 20.66 -11.64 28.71
N PRO A 357 20.87 -12.32 29.85
CA PRO A 357 22.19 -12.80 30.23
C PRO A 357 22.76 -13.75 29.18
N ASP A 358 24.08 -13.73 28.95
CA ASP A 358 24.75 -14.57 27.94
C ASP A 358 24.43 -16.06 28.09
N PHE A 359 24.28 -16.55 29.32
CA PHE A 359 23.88 -17.93 29.60
C PHE A 359 22.48 -18.27 29.07
N TYR A 360 21.54 -17.32 29.17
CA TYR A 360 20.18 -17.48 28.68
C TYR A 360 20.14 -17.49 27.14
N GLU A 361 20.91 -16.59 26.51
CA GLU A 361 21.05 -16.59 25.04
C GLU A 361 21.69 -17.89 24.53
N ALA A 362 22.72 -18.40 25.22
CA ALA A 362 23.32 -19.69 24.91
C ALA A 362 22.33 -20.86 25.07
N MET A 363 21.47 -20.83 26.11
CA MET A 363 20.40 -21.83 26.28
C MET A 363 19.41 -21.80 25.11
N LEU A 364 18.94 -20.61 24.72
CA LEU A 364 18.03 -20.46 23.57
C LEU A 364 18.69 -20.91 22.25
N LYS A 365 19.97 -20.60 22.04
CA LYS A 365 20.74 -21.09 20.87
C LYS A 365 20.76 -22.62 20.85
N ASN A 366 21.04 -23.27 21.97
CA ASN A 366 21.05 -24.72 22.07
C ASN A 366 19.67 -25.33 21.79
N LEU A 367 18.59 -24.74 22.30
CA LEU A 367 17.23 -25.19 22.02
C LEU A 367 16.90 -25.08 20.53
N ASN A 368 17.29 -23.99 19.86
CA ASN A 368 17.08 -23.83 18.42
C ASN A 368 17.82 -24.89 17.58
N ILE A 369 19.04 -25.27 18.00
CA ILE A 369 19.78 -26.38 17.37
C ILE A 369 19.01 -27.70 17.57
N VAL A 370 18.51 -27.97 18.78
CA VAL A 370 17.70 -29.17 19.07
C VAL A 370 16.46 -29.21 18.18
N PHE A 371 15.68 -28.14 18.08
CA PHE A 371 14.52 -28.11 17.19
C PHE A 371 14.90 -28.32 15.72
N THR A 372 15.97 -27.68 15.25
CA THR A 372 16.44 -27.83 13.86
C THR A 372 16.84 -29.29 13.56
N THR A 373 17.50 -29.96 14.50
CA THR A 373 17.83 -31.39 14.35
C THR A 373 16.58 -32.27 14.32
N LEU A 374 15.59 -32.01 15.17
CA LEU A 374 14.35 -32.79 15.18
C LEU A 374 13.51 -32.59 13.91
N PHE A 375 13.40 -31.37 13.38
CA PHE A 375 12.76 -31.11 12.08
C PHE A 375 13.54 -31.72 10.91
N SER A 376 14.88 -31.74 10.99
CA SER A 376 15.71 -32.44 10.00
C SER A 376 15.44 -33.95 10.02
N LEU A 377 15.29 -34.55 11.20
CA LEU A 377 14.95 -35.97 11.34
C LEU A 377 13.56 -36.27 10.77
N GLU A 378 12.56 -35.43 11.07
CA GLU A 378 11.23 -35.54 10.47
C GLU A 378 11.31 -35.53 8.93
N CYS A 379 12.03 -34.57 8.36
CA CYS A 379 12.22 -34.45 6.93
C CYS A 379 12.85 -35.71 6.33
N ILE A 380 13.90 -36.24 6.95
CA ILE A 380 14.56 -37.49 6.51
C ILE A 380 13.58 -38.67 6.58
N LEU A 381 12.82 -38.81 7.67
CA LEU A 381 11.83 -39.88 7.84
C LEU A 381 10.74 -39.79 6.76
N LYS A 382 10.24 -38.60 6.44
CA LYS A 382 9.28 -38.36 5.36
C LYS A 382 9.85 -38.72 3.97
N ILE A 383 11.10 -38.36 3.69
CA ILE A 383 11.77 -38.71 2.42
C ILE A 383 11.90 -40.24 2.28
N ILE A 384 12.27 -40.95 3.35
CA ILE A 384 12.37 -42.43 3.35
C ILE A 384 10.98 -43.07 3.20
N ALA A 385 9.95 -42.54 3.86
CA ALA A 385 8.59 -43.06 3.82
C ALA A 385 7.95 -42.93 2.42
N PHE A 386 7.98 -41.74 1.82
CA PHE A 386 7.29 -41.44 0.57
C PHE A 386 8.17 -41.72 -0.67
N GLY A 387 9.49 -41.76 -0.50
CA GLY A 387 10.45 -41.72 -1.60
C GLY A 387 10.66 -40.28 -2.11
N PRO A 388 11.84 -39.96 -2.66
CA PRO A 388 12.22 -38.58 -2.97
C PRO A 388 11.32 -37.90 -4.01
N LEU A 389 10.90 -38.64 -5.05
CA LEU A 389 10.05 -38.09 -6.13
C LEU A 389 8.62 -37.82 -5.65
N SER A 390 8.05 -38.70 -4.82
CA SER A 390 6.70 -38.50 -4.28
C SER A 390 6.67 -37.43 -3.20
N TYR A 391 7.73 -37.33 -2.39
CA TYR A 391 7.90 -36.28 -1.38
C TYR A 391 7.91 -34.88 -2.03
N LEU A 392 8.70 -34.68 -3.10
CA LEU A 392 8.79 -33.39 -3.81
C LEU A 392 7.55 -33.03 -4.64
N LYS A 393 6.60 -33.96 -4.82
CA LYS A 393 5.35 -33.69 -5.53
C LYS A 393 4.34 -32.93 -4.64
N ASP A 394 4.44 -33.08 -3.34
CA ASP A 394 3.57 -32.39 -2.38
C ASP A 394 4.17 -31.03 -1.99
N ALA A 395 3.42 -29.96 -2.26
CA ALA A 395 3.87 -28.59 -2.02
C ALA A 395 4.20 -28.32 -0.54
N TRP A 396 3.51 -28.97 0.40
CA TRP A 396 3.76 -28.79 1.83
C TRP A 396 5.07 -29.47 2.28
N ASN A 397 5.34 -30.66 1.76
CA ASN A 397 6.62 -31.33 1.99
C ASN A 397 7.80 -30.55 1.37
N VAL A 398 7.61 -29.95 0.19
CA VAL A 398 8.61 -29.07 -0.42
C VAL A 398 8.87 -27.84 0.46
N PHE A 399 7.82 -27.25 1.04
CA PHE A 399 7.97 -26.15 1.99
C PHE A 399 8.76 -26.58 3.23
N ASP A 400 8.41 -27.69 3.87
CA ASP A 400 9.14 -28.24 5.02
C ASP A 400 10.62 -28.52 4.69
N PHE A 401 10.91 -29.04 3.50
CA PHE A 401 12.28 -29.27 3.05
C PHE A 401 13.09 -27.98 2.94
N VAL A 402 12.50 -26.94 2.36
CA VAL A 402 13.15 -25.63 2.21
C VAL A 402 13.39 -24.98 3.57
N THR A 403 12.45 -25.08 4.52
CA THR A 403 12.62 -24.53 5.87
C THR A 403 13.74 -25.23 6.62
N VAL A 404 13.83 -26.56 6.53
CA VAL A 404 14.94 -27.34 7.13
C VAL A 404 16.29 -26.92 6.52
N LEU A 405 16.39 -26.80 5.19
CA LEU A 405 17.62 -26.33 4.54
C LEU A 405 18.01 -24.91 4.96
N GLY A 406 17.03 -24.02 5.09
CA GLY A 406 17.24 -22.65 5.58
C GLY A 406 17.81 -22.65 7.00
N SER A 407 17.21 -23.42 7.91
CA SER A 407 17.65 -23.53 9.32
C SER A 407 19.05 -24.13 9.46
N ILE A 408 19.39 -25.15 8.64
CA ILE A 408 20.75 -25.71 8.62
C ILE A 408 21.76 -24.66 8.13
N THR A 409 21.41 -23.92 7.07
CA THR A 409 22.28 -22.87 6.52
C THR A 409 22.52 -21.75 7.52
N ASP A 410 21.48 -21.32 8.25
CA ASP A 410 21.58 -20.30 9.30
C ASP A 410 22.54 -20.70 10.42
N ILE A 411 22.43 -21.95 10.91
CA ILE A 411 23.35 -22.50 11.92
C ILE A 411 24.79 -22.52 11.38
N LEU A 412 24.99 -23.01 10.15
CA LEU A 412 26.33 -23.08 9.54
C LEU A 412 26.97 -21.70 9.40
N VAL A 413 26.22 -20.70 8.90
CA VAL A 413 26.70 -19.33 8.76
C VAL A 413 27.03 -18.72 10.12
N THR A 414 26.21 -18.96 11.14
CA THR A 414 26.43 -18.45 12.49
C THR A 414 27.70 -19.03 13.12
N GLU A 415 27.95 -20.33 12.95
CA GLU A 415 29.18 -20.98 13.45
C GLU A 415 30.44 -20.55 12.69
N ILE A 416 30.36 -20.35 11.37
CA ILE A 416 31.47 -19.82 10.58
C ILE A 416 31.83 -18.40 11.03
N ASN A 417 30.84 -17.53 11.18
CA ASN A 417 31.04 -16.15 11.64
C ASN A 417 31.59 -16.08 13.08
N ALA A 418 31.14 -16.97 13.96
CA ALA A 418 31.67 -17.07 15.32
C ALA A 418 33.14 -17.55 15.33
N GLY A 419 33.51 -18.49 14.46
CA GLY A 419 34.87 -18.97 14.29
C GLY A 419 35.83 -17.90 13.75
N ASP A 420 35.36 -17.01 12.88
CA ASP A 420 36.16 -15.89 12.37
C ASP A 420 36.30 -14.75 13.39
N LEU A 421 35.28 -14.47 14.21
CA LEU A 421 35.38 -13.55 15.35
C LEU A 421 36.39 -14.03 16.40
N TYR A 422 36.44 -15.34 16.68
CA TYR A 422 37.39 -15.94 17.62
C TYR A 422 38.85 -15.86 17.14
N LYS A 423 39.07 -15.82 15.82
CA LYS A 423 40.40 -15.61 15.22
C LYS A 423 40.85 -14.14 15.27
N VAL A 424 39.92 -13.19 15.22
CA VAL A 424 40.22 -11.75 15.23
C VAL A 424 40.34 -11.20 16.66
N TYR A 425 39.56 -11.73 17.61
CA TYR A 425 39.62 -11.37 19.03
C TYR A 425 39.64 -12.63 19.91
N PRO A 426 40.83 -13.21 20.20
CA PRO A 426 40.92 -14.28 21.17
C PRO A 426 40.49 -13.77 22.56
N PRO A 427 39.80 -14.58 23.39
CA PRO A 427 39.39 -14.16 24.72
C PRO A 427 40.63 -13.78 25.54
N ASN A 428 40.63 -12.55 26.06
CA ASN A 428 41.62 -12.14 27.05
C ASN A 428 41.43 -12.99 28.30
N ASP A 429 42.54 -13.60 28.73
CA ASP A 429 42.65 -14.40 29.93
C ASP A 429 42.08 -13.63 31.15
N PRO A 430 41.02 -14.12 31.82
CA PRO A 430 40.39 -13.42 32.94
C PRO A 430 41.32 -13.22 34.15
N GLU A 431 42.48 -13.90 34.20
CA GLU A 431 43.52 -13.61 35.19
C GLU A 431 44.30 -12.32 34.88
N LYS A 432 44.46 -11.93 33.61
CA LYS A 432 45.19 -10.70 33.23
C LYS A 432 44.37 -9.42 33.45
N ASP A 433 43.05 -9.49 33.34
CA ASP A 433 42.17 -8.34 33.63
C ASP A 433 41.98 -8.08 35.13
N LYS A 434 42.17 -9.10 35.99
CA LYS A 434 42.27 -8.88 37.44
C LYS A 434 43.60 -8.23 37.83
N GLN A 435 44.70 -8.59 37.17
CA GLN A 435 46.01 -7.97 37.41
C GLN A 435 46.01 -6.49 36.99
N LYS A 436 45.46 -6.15 35.81
CA LYS A 436 45.34 -4.75 35.35
C LYS A 436 44.42 -3.87 36.20
N ARG A 437 43.45 -4.45 36.92
CA ARG A 437 42.58 -3.71 37.85
C ARG A 437 43.21 -3.49 39.22
N MET A 438 44.23 -4.28 39.60
CA MET A 438 45.02 -4.07 40.83
C MET A 438 46.24 -3.18 40.61
N ASP A 439 46.84 -3.17 39.41
CA ASP A 439 47.98 -2.30 39.09
C ASP A 439 47.55 -0.86 38.67
N GLY A 440 46.24 -0.58 38.68
CA GLY A 440 45.61 0.69 38.32
C GLY A 440 44.90 1.39 39.48
N PHE A 441 45.40 1.23 40.70
CA PHE A 441 45.04 2.04 41.88
C PHE A 441 46.30 2.56 42.59
#